data_AF-A0A0Q8IZJ3-F1
#
_entry.id   AF-A0A0Q8IZJ3-F1
#
_cell.length_a   1.000
_cell.length_b   1.000
_cell.length_c   1.000
_cell.angle_alpha   90.00
_cell.angle_beta   90.00
_cell.angle_gamma   90.00
#
_symmetry.space_group_name_H-M   'P 1'
#
loop_
_entity.id
_entity.type
_entity.pdbx_description
1 polymer ?
#
loop_
_entity_poly.entity_id
_entity_poly.type
_entity_poly.pdbx_seq_one_letter_code
_entity_poly.pdbx_strand_id
1 'polypeptide(L)'
;MKTPTTALDYIDNAITITALRYNGCPEFQIYSSSLIQLQFIKNVLLGVEKDKARLHQLTIGVWASKEFEADDPELAGVLGDAFYIGIQISRGLKIQLPNGLPPESLPRT
;
A
#
# COMPACT_ATOMS: atom_id res chain seq x y z
N MET A 1 -7.24 -15.82 -4.82
CA MET A 1 -6.79 -14.66 -4.02
C MET A 1 -8.04 -13.99 -3.46
N LYS A 2 -8.08 -13.65 -2.16
CA LYS A 2 -9.23 -12.95 -1.58
C LYS A 2 -9.26 -11.52 -2.14
N THR A 3 -10.43 -11.04 -2.54
CA THR A 3 -10.62 -9.63 -2.88
C THR A 3 -10.36 -8.80 -1.62
N PRO A 4 -9.46 -7.81 -1.64
CA PRO A 4 -9.18 -7.00 -0.47
C PRO A 4 -10.43 -6.20 -0.08
N THR A 5 -10.84 -6.38 1.18
CA THR A 5 -12.09 -5.82 1.73
C THR A 5 -11.82 -4.65 2.68
N THR A 6 -10.70 -4.63 3.37
CA THR A 6 -10.35 -3.57 4.32
C THR A 6 -9.09 -2.84 3.86
N ALA A 7 -8.86 -1.62 4.39
CA ALA A 7 -7.62 -0.90 4.13
C ALA A 7 -6.38 -1.74 4.48
N LEU A 8 -6.47 -2.53 5.56
CA LEU A 8 -5.40 -3.44 5.97
C LEU A 8 -5.20 -4.56 4.94
N ASP A 9 -6.27 -5.11 4.36
CA ASP A 9 -6.16 -6.13 3.30
C ASP A 9 -5.46 -5.59 2.05
N TYR A 10 -5.71 -4.34 1.65
CA TYR A 10 -4.98 -3.72 0.52
C TYR A 10 -3.49 -3.62 0.81
N ILE A 11 -3.12 -3.19 2.03
CA ILE A 11 -1.72 -3.08 2.41
C ILE A 11 -1.07 -4.47 2.52
N ASP A 12 -1.75 -5.46 3.10
CA ASP A 12 -1.23 -6.82 3.21
C ASP A 12 -1.08 -7.50 1.83
N ASN A 13 -2.02 -7.24 0.91
CA ASN A 13 -1.91 -7.69 -0.47
C ASN A 13 -0.70 -7.05 -1.17
N ALA A 14 -0.52 -5.73 -1.03
CA ALA A 14 0.63 -5.03 -1.59
C ALA A 14 1.96 -5.55 -1.03
N ILE A 15 2.04 -5.82 0.28
CA ILE A 15 3.23 -6.42 0.90
C ILE A 15 3.50 -7.80 0.31
N THR A 16 2.47 -8.64 0.18
CA THR A 16 2.59 -10.01 -0.33
C THR A 16 3.12 -10.03 -1.76
N ILE A 17 2.54 -9.21 -2.64
CA ILE A 17 2.96 -9.13 -4.05
C ILE A 17 4.37 -8.54 -4.16
N THR A 18 4.66 -7.45 -3.43
CA THR A 18 6.00 -6.84 -3.43
C THR A 18 7.05 -7.81 -2.90
N ALA A 19 6.76 -8.59 -1.85
CA ALA A 19 7.67 -9.59 -1.31
C ALA A 19 7.94 -10.74 -2.30
N LEU A 20 6.91 -11.15 -3.04
CA LEU A 20 7.05 -12.15 -4.09
C LEU A 20 7.98 -11.66 -5.22
N ARG A 21 7.84 -10.40 -5.64
CA ARG A 21 8.75 -9.80 -6.64
C ARG A 21 10.17 -9.58 -6.10
N TYR A 22 10.28 -9.15 -4.83
CA TYR A 22 11.56 -9.03 -4.14
C TYR A 22 12.34 -10.35 -4.12
N ASN A 23 11.66 -11.47 -3.84
CA ASN A 23 12.32 -12.78 -3.82
C ASN A 23 12.81 -13.23 -5.21
N GLY A 24 12.20 -12.72 -6.29
CA GLY A 24 12.66 -12.96 -7.66
C GLY A 24 13.86 -12.10 -8.05
N CYS A 25 13.93 -10.86 -7.55
CA CYS A 25 14.99 -9.89 -7.88
C CYS A 25 15.39 -9.03 -6.66
N PRO A 26 16.10 -9.61 -5.66
CA PRO A 26 16.38 -8.93 -4.40
C PRO A 26 17.37 -7.76 -4.52
N GLU A 27 18.14 -7.72 -5.61
CA GLU A 27 19.11 -6.65 -5.89
C GLU A 27 18.44 -5.32 -6.25
N PHE A 28 17.16 -5.35 -6.65
CA PHE A 28 16.43 -4.14 -7.01
C PHE A 28 15.92 -3.43 -5.75
N GLN A 29 16.66 -2.43 -5.28
CA GLN A 29 16.42 -1.69 -4.03
C GLN A 29 15.03 -1.05 -3.92
N ILE A 30 14.33 -0.85 -5.05
CA ILE A 30 12.97 -0.33 -5.08
C ILE A 30 12.03 -1.26 -4.32
N TYR A 31 12.19 -2.58 -4.45
CA TYR A 31 11.35 -3.55 -3.74
C TYR A 31 11.53 -3.47 -2.22
N SER A 32 12.78 -3.46 -1.73
CA SER A 32 13.04 -3.34 -0.29
C SER A 32 12.51 -2.01 0.27
N SER A 33 12.65 -0.93 -0.49
CA SER A 33 12.16 0.39 -0.08
C SER A 33 10.62 0.46 -0.09
N SER A 34 9.96 -0.19 -1.05
CA SER A 34 8.51 -0.35 -1.10
C SER A 34 8.01 -1.12 0.11
N LEU A 35 8.63 -2.26 0.45
CA LEU A 35 8.25 -3.05 1.63
C LEU A 35 8.33 -2.25 2.93
N ILE A 36 9.38 -1.45 3.12
CA ILE A 36 9.53 -0.57 4.29
C ILE A 36 8.39 0.44 4.38
N GLN A 37 8.02 1.06 3.25
CA GLN A 37 6.93 2.04 3.21
C GLN A 37 5.56 1.41 3.41
N LEU A 38 5.31 0.24 2.82
CA LEU A 38 4.07 -0.51 3.02
C LEU A 38 3.92 -0.95 4.48
N GLN A 39 4.99 -1.45 5.10
CA GLN A 39 4.98 -1.82 6.52
C GLN A 39 4.73 -0.61 7.43
N PHE A 40 5.25 0.56 7.06
CA PHE A 40 4.96 1.80 7.78
C PHE A 40 3.47 2.16 7.71
N ILE A 41 2.85 2.10 6.53
CA ILE A 41 1.40 2.36 6.38
C ILE A 41 0.59 1.35 7.20
N LYS A 42 0.98 0.07 7.18
CA LYS A 42 0.36 -0.98 8.01
C LYS A 42 0.45 -0.64 9.51
N ASN A 43 1.61 -0.24 10.00
CA ASN A 43 1.80 0.10 11.41
C ASN A 43 0.96 1.32 11.83
N VAL A 44 0.78 2.30 10.94
CA VAL A 44 -0.12 3.44 11.19
C VAL A 44 -1.57 2.99 11.27
N LEU A 45 -2.02 2.11 10.36
CA LEU A 45 -3.38 1.55 10.37
C LEU A 45 -3.67 0.74 11.64
N LEU A 46 -2.69 -0.02 12.13
CA LEU A 46 -2.79 -0.79 13.37
C LEU A 46 -2.67 0.07 14.64
N GLY A 47 -2.37 1.37 14.51
CA GLY A 47 -2.16 2.27 15.65
C GLY A 47 -0.86 2.03 16.42
N VAL A 48 0.04 1.18 15.89
CA VAL A 48 1.37 0.93 16.45
C VAL A 48 2.26 2.16 16.23
N GLU A 49 2.20 2.72 15.03
CA GLU A 49 2.89 3.94 14.67
C GLU A 49 1.98 5.15 14.87
N LYS A 50 2.44 6.12 15.68
CA LYS A 50 1.71 7.33 16.01
C LYS A 50 2.19 8.54 15.20
N ASP A 51 3.46 8.53 14.80
CA ASP A 51 4.00 9.59 13.97
C ASP A 51 3.62 9.34 12.51
N LYS A 52 2.71 10.18 12.02
CA LYS A 52 2.18 10.13 10.66
C LYS A 52 2.95 11.03 9.69
N ALA A 53 3.95 11.79 10.15
CA ALA A 53 4.66 12.76 9.32
C ALA A 53 5.29 12.10 8.07
N ARG A 54 5.82 10.88 8.23
CA ARG A 54 6.43 10.12 7.13
C ARG A 54 5.44 9.68 6.06
N LEU A 55 4.11 9.70 6.30
CA LEU A 55 3.12 9.42 5.25
C LEU A 55 3.14 10.48 4.14
N HIS A 56 3.59 11.71 4.42
CA HIS A 56 3.75 12.75 3.40
C HIS A 56 4.99 12.54 2.52
N GLN A 57 5.89 11.64 2.93
CA GLN A 57 7.17 11.37 2.25
C GLN A 57 7.17 10.03 1.51
N LEU A 58 5.98 9.42 1.34
CA LEU A 58 5.86 8.16 0.61
C LEU A 58 6.25 8.37 -0.86
N THR A 59 7.17 7.53 -1.35
CA THR A 59 7.62 7.51 -2.74
C THR A 59 7.07 6.33 -3.52
N ILE A 60 6.41 5.36 -2.86
CA ILE A 60 5.83 4.17 -3.50
C ILE A 60 4.87 4.50 -4.66
N GLY A 61 4.13 5.61 -4.60
CA GLY A 61 3.25 6.04 -5.70
C GLY A 61 4.02 6.50 -6.95
N VAL A 62 5.22 7.06 -6.77
CA VAL A 62 6.09 7.43 -7.88
C VAL A 62 6.67 6.18 -8.53
N TRP A 63 7.11 5.21 -7.74
CA TRP A 63 7.62 3.94 -8.29
C TRP A 63 6.54 3.14 -8.98
N ALA A 64 5.31 3.11 -8.43
CA ALA A 64 4.17 2.47 -9.07
C ALA A 64 3.98 2.94 -10.51
N SER A 65 3.97 4.26 -10.73
CA SER A 65 3.75 4.84 -12.07
C SER A 65 4.99 4.80 -12.96
N LYS A 66 6.18 5.09 -12.42
CA LYS A 66 7.39 5.25 -13.26
C LYS A 66 8.16 3.96 -13.52
N GLU A 67 8.15 3.04 -12.57
CA GLU A 67 9.02 1.85 -12.61
C GLU A 67 8.23 0.58 -12.93
N PHE A 68 6.94 0.52 -12.58
CA PHE A 68 6.16 -0.72 -12.66
C PHE A 68 4.97 -0.64 -13.60
N GLU A 69 4.45 0.52 -13.96
CA GLU A 69 3.22 0.64 -14.77
C GLU A 69 3.32 -0.10 -16.12
N ALA A 70 4.51 -0.08 -16.75
CA ALA A 70 4.75 -0.76 -18.02
C ALA A 70 5.13 -2.24 -17.86
N ASP A 71 5.99 -2.56 -16.89
CA ASP A 71 6.62 -3.89 -16.76
C ASP A 71 5.88 -4.84 -15.81
N ASP A 72 5.22 -4.29 -14.78
CA ASP A 72 4.48 -5.06 -13.76
C ASP A 72 3.23 -4.27 -13.31
N PRO A 73 2.19 -4.20 -14.17
CA PRO A 73 0.99 -3.43 -13.89
C PRO A 73 0.22 -3.95 -12.66
N GLU A 74 0.38 -5.23 -12.31
CA GLU A 74 -0.18 -5.79 -11.08
C GLU A 74 0.48 -5.16 -9.85
N LEU A 75 1.82 -5.11 -9.81
CA LEU A 75 2.55 -4.45 -8.73
C LEU A 75 2.28 -2.94 -8.70
N ALA A 76 2.24 -2.28 -9.85
CA ALA A 76 1.90 -0.86 -9.96
C ALA A 76 0.54 -0.55 -9.33
N GLY A 77 -0.48 -1.37 -9.63
CA GLY A 77 -1.83 -1.23 -9.07
C GLY A 77 -1.83 -1.31 -7.55
N VAL A 78 -1.25 -2.37 -6.97
CA VAL A 78 -1.28 -2.55 -5.51
C VAL A 78 -0.43 -1.54 -4.75
N LEU A 79 0.66 -1.05 -5.34
CA LEU A 79 1.45 0.06 -4.77
C LEU A 79 0.69 1.39 -4.85
N GLY A 80 -0.02 1.64 -5.95
CA GLY A 80 -0.89 2.81 -6.12
C GLY A 80 -2.02 2.84 -5.10
N ASP A 81 -2.69 1.70 -4.90
CA ASP A 81 -3.74 1.52 -3.90
C ASP A 81 -3.24 1.82 -2.48
N ALA A 82 -2.10 1.24 -2.12
CA ALA A 82 -1.47 1.47 -0.82
C ALA A 82 -1.07 2.93 -0.63
N PHE A 83 -0.52 3.57 -1.66
CA PHE A 83 -0.17 4.99 -1.64
C PHE A 83 -1.41 5.86 -1.44
N TYR A 84 -2.51 5.57 -2.13
CA TYR A 84 -3.77 6.28 -1.99
C TYR A 84 -4.32 6.21 -0.56
N ILE A 85 -4.28 5.03 0.07
CA ILE A 85 -4.63 4.86 1.49
C ILE A 85 -3.72 5.70 2.38
N GLY A 86 -2.39 5.65 2.17
CA GLY A 86 -1.41 6.43 2.94
C GLY A 86 -1.65 7.94 2.88
N ILE A 87 -1.98 8.47 1.69
CA ILE A 87 -2.29 9.89 1.49
C ILE A 87 -3.59 10.30 2.19
N GLN A 88 -4.60 9.44 2.22
CA GLN A 88 -5.84 9.75 2.93
C GLN A 88 -5.60 9.84 4.45
N ILE A 89 -4.80 8.92 4.99
CA ILE A 89 -4.44 8.94 6.42
C ILE A 89 -3.62 10.17 6.77
N SER A 90 -2.65 10.57 5.92
CA SER A 90 -1.80 11.74 6.17
C SER A 90 -2.60 13.04 6.20
N ARG A 91 -3.65 13.12 5.39
CA ARG A 91 -4.57 14.27 5.34
C ARG A 91 -5.66 14.23 6.41
N GLY A 92 -5.70 13.20 7.27
CA GLY A 92 -6.75 13.01 8.27
C GLY A 92 -8.14 12.75 7.65
N LEU A 93 -8.18 12.24 6.43
CA LEU A 93 -9.43 11.94 5.71
C LEU A 93 -9.99 10.59 6.15
N LYS A 94 -11.32 10.45 6.03
CA LYS A 94 -11.94 9.12 6.05
C LYS A 94 -11.39 8.33 4.87
N ILE A 95 -10.80 7.16 5.16
CA ILE A 95 -10.30 6.26 4.12
C ILE A 95 -11.46 5.91 3.19
N GLN A 96 -11.23 5.97 1.89
CA GLN A 96 -12.03 5.39 0.82
C GLN A 96 -11.17 4.29 0.20
N LEU A 97 -11.73 3.10 0.06
CA LEU A 97 -11.02 2.00 -0.58
C LEU A 97 -10.86 2.29 -2.07
N PRO A 98 -9.81 1.78 -2.73
CA PRO A 98 -9.61 1.93 -4.18
C PRO A 98 -10.81 1.51 -5.02
N ASN A 99 -11.60 0.54 -4.52
CA ASN A 99 -12.83 0.07 -5.16
C ASN A 99 -14.03 1.03 -5.00
N GLY A 100 -13.82 2.23 -4.44
CA GLY A 100 -14.85 3.24 -4.21
C GLY A 100 -15.77 2.95 -3.01
N LEU A 101 -15.50 1.91 -2.23
CA LEU A 101 -16.26 1.55 -1.05
C LEU A 101 -15.73 2.24 0.21
N PRO A 102 -16.60 2.73 1.10
CA PRO A 102 -16.21 3.10 2.45
C PRO A 102 -15.62 1.89 3.20
N PRO A 103 -14.64 2.08 4.09
CA PRO A 103 -14.03 1.02 4.90
C PRO A 103 -15.03 0.39 5.87
N GLU A 104 -16.14 1.07 6.17
CA GLU A 104 -17.25 0.57 6.99
C GLU A 104 -18.27 -0.27 6.20
N SER A 105 -18.15 -0.35 4.86
CA SER A 105 -19.17 -0.97 4.00
C SER A 105 -19.02 -2.47 3.77
N LEU A 106 -18.14 -3.15 4.50
CA LEU A 106 -17.98 -4.60 4.35
C LEU A 106 -18.26 -5.35 5.65
N PRO A 107 -18.85 -6.56 5.54
CA PRO A 107 -19.46 -7.23 6.67
C PRO A 107 -18.39 -7.52 7.72
N ARG A 108 -18.69 -7.21 8.99
CA ARG A 108 -18.02 -7.88 10.11
C ARG A 108 -18.48 -9.34 10.06
N THR A 109 -17.73 -10.20 9.38
CA THR A 109 -17.88 -11.66 9.45
C THR A 109 -16.69 -12.26 10.16
#